data_AF-A0A0K2TZ98-F1
#
_entry.id   AF-A0A0K2TZ98-F1
#
_cell.length_a   1.000
_cell.length_b   1.000
_cell.length_c   1.000
_cell.angle_alpha   90.00
_cell.angle_beta   90.00
_cell.angle_gamma   90.00
#
_symmetry.space_group_name_H-M   'P 1'
#
loop_
_entity.id
_entity.type
_entity.pdbx_description
1 polymer ?
#
loop_
_entity_poly.entity_id
_entity_poly.type
_entity_poly.pdbx_seq_one_letter_code
_entity_poly.pdbx_strand_id
1 'polypeptide(L)' 'MYIYYNEGRQFDKFGNLKQWWNNRTIAEFHNAAQCIIDQYSTYMISDIQLNINGRMTQGENIADNGGLKQAFRV' A
#
# COMPACT_ATOMS: atom_id res chain seq x y z
N MET A 1 10.09 6.72 -3.20
CA MET A 1 9.10 5.87 -2.53
C MET A 1 7.91 5.84 -3.50
N TYR A 2 7.81 4.78 -4.32
CA TYR A 2 6.77 4.61 -5.36
C TYR A 2 6.48 3.12 -5.63
N ILE A 3 7.10 2.22 -4.84
CA ILE A 3 7.37 0.85 -5.27
C ILE A 3 6.48 -0.19 -4.55
N TYR A 4 5.64 0.19 -3.59
CA TYR A 4 5.17 -0.77 -2.58
C TYR A 4 3.98 -1.66 -2.96
N TYR A 5 3.19 -1.34 -4.00
CA TYR A 5 1.97 -2.10 -4.25
C TYR A 5 2.12 -3.28 -5.20
N ASN A 6 2.73 -3.06 -6.36
CA ASN A 6 2.87 -4.10 -7.38
C ASN A 6 4.30 -4.61 -7.51
N GLU A 7 5.30 -3.76 -7.34
CA GLU A 7 6.65 -4.07 -7.79
C GLU A 7 7.58 -4.48 -6.65
N GLY A 8 7.57 -3.77 -5.52
CA GLY A 8 8.50 -3.96 -4.41
C GLY A 8 8.46 -5.35 -3.79
N ARG A 9 7.26 -5.92 -3.57
CA ARG A 9 7.13 -7.31 -3.08
C ARG A 9 7.55 -8.36 -4.10
N GLN A 10 7.56 -8.00 -5.39
CA GLN A 10 7.96 -8.90 -6.46
C GLN A 10 9.48 -8.94 -6.61
N PHE A 11 10.21 -8.03 -5.97
CA PHE A 11 11.66 -8.05 -5.96
C PHE A 11 12.19 -8.79 -4.73
N ASP A 12 13.14 -9.70 -4.94
CA ASP A 12 13.91 -10.29 -3.86
C ASP A 12 14.97 -9.30 -3.34
N LYS A 13 15.75 -9.72 -2.34
CA LYS A 13 16.81 -8.89 -1.72
C LYS A 13 17.92 -8.42 -2.70
N PHE A 14 18.00 -9.01 -3.89
CA PHE A 14 18.96 -8.67 -4.94
C PHE A 14 18.34 -7.84 -6.06
N GLY A 15 17.05 -7.51 -5.97
CA GLY A 15 16.33 -6.78 -7.02
C GLY A 15 15.86 -7.67 -8.18
N ASN A 16 15.82 -9.00 -8.03
CA ASN A 16 15.28 -9.87 -9.06
C ASN A 16 13.76 -9.99 -8.95
N LEU A 17 13.06 -9.95 -10.08
CA LEU A 17 11.63 -10.21 -10.14
C LEU A 17 11.36 -11.69 -9.84
N LYS A 18 10.95 -11.99 -8.61
CA LYS A 18 10.67 -13.34 -8.12
C LYS A 18 9.55 -13.32 -7.10
N GLN A 19 8.54 -14.19 -7.27
CA GLN A 19 7.57 -14.42 -6.20
C GLN A 19 8.22 -15.21 -5.07
N TRP A 20 8.62 -14.52 -4.00
CA TRP A 20 9.21 -15.12 -2.80
C TRP A 20 8.22 -15.24 -1.62
N TRP A 21 6.99 -14.76 -1.79
CA TRP A 21 5.90 -14.91 -0.82
C TRP A 21 5.05 -16.12 -1.18
N ASN A 22 4.57 -16.83 -0.15
CA ASN A 22 3.57 -17.87 -0.34
C ASN A 22 2.19 -17.25 -0.66
N ASN A 23 1.31 -18.04 -1.27
CA ASN A 23 -0.01 -17.57 -1.72
C ASN A 23 -0.89 -17.05 -0.58
N ARG A 24 -0.77 -17.61 0.64
CA ARG A 24 -1.52 -17.15 1.80
C ARG A 24 -1.12 -15.74 2.21
N THR A 25 0.17 -15.45 2.31
CA THR A 25 0.68 -14.10 2.63
C THR A 25 0.25 -13.09 1.58
N ILE A 26 0.23 -13.48 0.30
CA ILE A 26 -0.24 -12.61 -0.79
C ILE A 26 -1.72 -12.27 -0.60
N ALA A 27 -2.57 -13.25 -0.27
CA ALA A 27 -4.00 -13.02 -0.04
C ALA A 27 -4.26 -12.09 1.15
N GLU A 28 -3.59 -12.33 2.29
CA GLU A 28 -3.71 -11.47 3.47
C GLU A 28 -3.24 -10.05 3.20
N PHE A 29 -2.14 -9.89 2.46
CA PHE A 29 -1.65 -8.58 2.05
C PHE A 29 -2.65 -7.84 1.17
N HIS A 30 -3.24 -8.52 0.18
CA HIS A 30 -4.28 -7.92 -0.66
C HIS A 30 -5.51 -7.49 0.14
N ASN A 31 -5.91 -8.27 1.15
CA ASN A 31 -7.01 -7.91 2.03
C ASN A 31 -6.70 -6.64 2.85
N ALA A 32 -5.53 -6.58 3.48
CA ALA A 32 -5.10 -5.40 4.23
C ALA A 32 -4.95 -4.15 3.33
N ALA A 33 -4.40 -4.34 2.13
CA ALA A 33 -4.31 -3.30 1.12
C ALA A 33 -5.68 -2.76 0.69
N GLN A 34 -6.68 -3.64 0.52
CA GLN A 34 -8.03 -3.24 0.15
C GLN A 34 -8.66 -2.31 1.21
N CYS A 35 -8.43 -2.58 2.50
CA CYS A 35 -8.88 -1.70 3.57
C CYS A 35 -8.32 -0.28 3.44
N ILE A 36 -7.04 -0.13 3.09
CA ILE A 36 -6.41 1.18 2.85
C ILE A 36 -7.00 1.86 1.59
N ILE A 37 -7.23 1.11 0.51
CA ILE A 37 -7.85 1.64 -0.71
C ILE A 37 -9.24 2.19 -0.39
N ASP A 38 -10.06 1.40 0.32
CA ASP A 38 -11.43 1.76 0.63
C ASP A 38 -11.47 2.99 1.53
N GLN A 39 -10.64 3.01 2.59
CA GLN A 39 -10.52 4.17 3.47
C GLN A 39 -10.18 5.43 2.68
N TYR A 40 -9.11 5.42 1.89
CA TYR A 40 -8.64 6.63 1.23
C TYR A 40 -9.55 7.06 0.08
N SER A 41 -10.31 6.15 -0.53
CA SER A 41 -11.28 6.49 -1.58
C SER A 41 -12.50 7.26 -1.06
N THR A 42 -12.71 7.30 0.26
CA THR A 42 -13.79 8.09 0.88
C THR A 42 -13.42 9.56 1.06
N TYR A 43 -12.13 9.91 0.97
CA TYR A 43 -11.69 11.29 1.13
C TYR A 43 -11.96 12.11 -0.13
N MET A 44 -12.52 13.30 0.07
CA MET A 44 -12.79 14.28 -0.97
C MET A 44 -11.87 15.49 -0.79
N ILE A 45 -11.25 15.92 -1.88
CA ILE A 45 -10.49 17.16 -1.93
C ILE A 45 -11.50 18.27 -2.18
N SER A 46 -11.86 18.99 -1.12
CA SER A 46 -12.92 20.03 -1.13
C SER A 46 -12.73 21.08 -2.22
N ASP A 47 -11.47 21.46 -2.47
CA ASP A 47 -11.12 22.58 -3.34
C ASP A 47 -11.38 22.31 -4.82
N ILE A 48 -11.37 21.04 -5.21
CA ILE A 48 -11.60 20.58 -6.58
C ILE A 48 -12.81 19.63 -6.70
N GLN A 49 -13.49 19.35 -5.59
CA GLN A 49 -14.63 18.44 -5.51
C GLN A 49 -14.37 17.04 -6.12
N LEU A 50 -13.14 16.54 -5.98
CA LEU A 50 -12.77 15.21 -6.46
C LEU A 50 -12.45 14.28 -5.30
N ASN A 51 -12.87 13.03 -5.42
CA ASN A 51 -12.47 11.98 -4.50
C ASN A 51 -11.06 11.51 -4.80
N ILE A 52 -10.31 11.18 -3.75
CA ILE A 52 -9.00 10.56 -3.89
C ILE A 52 -9.18 9.19 -4.53
N ASN A 53 -8.35 8.88 -5.52
CA ASN A 53 -8.26 7.51 -6.03
C ASN A 53 -7.40 6.68 -5.07
N GLY A 54 -8.04 5.98 -4.14
CA GLY A 54 -7.35 5.16 -3.13
C GLY A 54 -6.48 4.07 -3.75
N ARG A 55 -6.85 3.53 -4.93
CA ARG A 55 -6.04 2.56 -5.67
C ARG A 55 -4.79 3.20 -6.30
N MET A 56 -4.86 4.44 -6.74
CA MET A 56 -3.68 5.14 -7.27
C MET A 56 -2.69 5.48 -6.15
N THR A 57 -3.19 5.83 -4.97
CA THR A 57 -2.39 6.33 -3.84
C THR A 57 -2.00 5.25 -2.82
N GLN A 58 -2.56 4.05 -2.92
CA GLN A 58 -2.36 2.92 -2.00
C GLN A 58 -0.91 2.65 -1.59
N GLY A 59 0.06 2.78 -2.50
CA GLY A 59 1.46 2.46 -2.20
C GLY A 59 2.05 3.42 -1.16
N GLU A 60 1.82 4.72 -1.35
CA GLU A 60 2.25 5.75 -0.41
C GLU A 60 1.42 5.72 0.86
N ASN A 61 0.09 5.52 0.76
CA ASN A 61 -0.77 5.40 1.94
C ASN A 61 -0.34 4.23 2.86
N ILE A 62 0.04 3.08 2.30
CA ILE A 62 0.58 1.94 3.06
C ILE A 62 1.93 2.31 3.69
N ALA A 63 2.81 2.99 2.95
CA ALA A 63 4.12 3.41 3.45
C ALA A 63 3.98 4.40 4.61
N ASP A 64 3.09 5.39 4.52
CA ASP A 64 2.83 6.38 5.56
C ASP A 64 2.25 5.75 6.82
N ASN A 65 1.22 4.90 6.68
CA ASN A 65 0.63 4.19 7.82
C ASN A 65 1.64 3.25 8.48
N GLY A 66 2.44 2.55 7.67
CA GLY A 66 3.52 1.68 8.15
C GLY A 66 4.62 2.47 8.88
N GLY A 67 5.04 3.60 8.31
CA GLY A 67 6.07 4.48 8.84
C GLY A 67 5.68 5.09 10.18
N LEU A 68 4.48 5.66 10.28
CA LEU A 68 3.94 6.17 11.54
C LEU A 68 3.85 5.05 12.58
N LYS A 69 3.33 3.88 12.22
CA LYS A 69 3.26 2.73 13.14
C LYS A 69 4.63 2.31 13.67
N GLN A 70 5.69 2.32 12.84
CA GLN A 70 7.04 2.03 13.32
C GLN A 70 7.61 3.15 14.18
N ALA A 71 7.36 4.42 13.83
CA ALA A 71 7.86 5.56 14.59
C ALA A 71 7.29 5.60 16.03
N PHE A 72 6.03 5.20 16.21
CA PHE A 72 5.37 5.14 17.53
C PHE A 72 5.51 3.79 18.24
N ARG A 73 6.34 2.88 17.70
CA ARG A 73 6.59 1.57 18.32
C ARG A 73 7.58 1.72 19.47
N VAL A 74 7.05 1.81 20.69
CA VAL A 74 7.82 1.73 21.96
C VAL A 74 8.30 0.33 22.25
#